data_AF-A0A2E3QXC3-F1
#
_entry.id   AF-A0A2E3QXC3-F1
#
_cell.length_a   1.000
_cell.length_b   1.000
_cell.length_c   1.000
_cell.angle_alpha   90.00
_cell.angle_beta   90.00
_cell.angle_gamma   90.00
#
_symmetry.space_group_name_H-M   'P 1'
#
loop_
_entity.id
_entity.type
_entity.pdbx_description
1 polymer ?
#
loop_
_entity_poly.entity_id
_entity_poly.type
_entity_poly.pdbx_seq_one_letter_code
_entity_poly.pdbx_strand_id
1 'polypeptide(L)'
;MLVAAGFRPDSASGRLVAAARGGRLLALWTDATRAEAKRILGQIPPLEDYDLALLFPEAGQVAAPLALGPVSGADGVIDQTLAALALSAGAPLVTADRLLAAAATAVGATVLSPTEAERRLAS
;
A
#
# COMPACT_ATOMS: atom_id res chain seq x y z
N MET A 1 -5.76 -2.23 -3.15
CA MET A 1 -6.26 -0.88 -2.78
C MET A 1 -6.28 0.07 -3.97
N LEU A 2 -5.16 0.29 -4.66
CA LEU A 2 -5.05 1.28 -5.75
C LEU A 2 -5.99 1.00 -6.94
N VAL A 3 -6.07 -0.25 -7.41
CA VAL A 3 -7.00 -0.64 -8.48
C VAL A 3 -8.45 -0.34 -8.09
N ALA A 4 -8.86 -0.75 -6.88
CA ALA A 4 -10.21 -0.50 -6.38
C ALA A 4 -10.53 1.00 -6.26
N ALA A 5 -9.56 1.81 -5.82
CA ALA A 5 -9.69 3.27 -5.78
C ALA A 5 -9.90 3.87 -7.18
N GLY A 6 -9.20 3.33 -8.18
CA GLY A 6 -9.33 3.74 -9.58
C GLY A 6 -10.72 3.54 -10.17
N PHE A 7 -11.39 2.43 -9.84
CA PHE A 7 -12.74 2.14 -10.33
C PHE A 7 -13.87 2.66 -9.41
N ARG A 8 -13.58 2.87 -8.12
CA ARG A 8 -14.56 3.28 -7.11
C ARG A 8 -14.00 4.43 -6.27
N PRO A 9 -13.98 5.66 -6.79
CA PRO A 9 -13.38 6.82 -6.11
C PRO A 9 -14.09 7.15 -4.77
N ASP A 10 -15.39 6.88 -4.68
CA ASP A 10 -16.17 7.09 -3.44
C ASP A 10 -16.14 5.89 -2.47
N SER A 11 -15.30 4.90 -2.73
CA SER A 11 -15.05 3.83 -1.76
C SER A 11 -14.05 4.29 -0.69
N ALA A 12 -13.95 3.52 0.40
CA ALA A 12 -12.90 3.71 1.40
C ALA A 12 -11.49 3.74 0.78
N SER A 13 -11.22 2.87 -0.19
CA SER A 13 -9.94 2.87 -0.92
C SER A 13 -9.74 4.14 -1.74
N GLY A 14 -10.79 4.61 -2.42
CA GLY A 14 -10.76 5.83 -3.21
C GLY A 14 -10.49 7.08 -2.37
N ARG A 15 -11.16 7.19 -1.21
CA ARG A 15 -10.94 8.31 -0.27
C ARG A 15 -9.56 8.31 0.38
N LEU A 16 -9.00 7.14 0.70
CA LEU A 16 -7.63 7.02 1.18
C LEU A 16 -6.60 7.43 0.11
N VAL A 17 -6.80 7.01 -1.14
CA VAL A 17 -5.95 7.42 -2.28
C VAL A 17 -6.04 8.92 -2.52
N ALA A 18 -7.23 9.52 -2.46
CA ALA A 18 -7.39 10.96 -2.55
C ALA A 18 -6.70 11.70 -1.40
N ALA A 19 -6.77 11.16 -0.16
CA ALA A 19 -6.06 11.72 0.98
C ALA A 19 -4.53 11.64 0.82
N ALA A 20 -4.00 10.55 0.27
CA ALA A 20 -2.58 10.41 -0.03
C ALA A 20 -2.13 11.41 -1.10
N ARG A 21 -2.85 11.52 -2.21
CA ARG A 21 -2.57 12.50 -3.27
C ARG A 21 -2.65 13.95 -2.79
N GLY A 22 -3.56 14.22 -1.85
CA GLY A 22 -3.71 15.52 -1.21
C GLY A 22 -2.72 15.78 -0.07
N GLY A 23 -1.75 14.90 0.17
CA GLY A 23 -0.73 15.06 1.21
C GLY A 23 -1.21 14.88 2.66
N ARG A 24 -2.47 14.45 2.87
CA ARG A 24 -3.01 14.15 4.21
C ARG A 24 -2.56 12.79 4.74
N LEU A 25 -2.21 11.89 3.83
CA LEU A 25 -1.57 10.61 4.13
C LEU A 25 -0.25 10.54 3.37
N LEU A 26 0.76 9.95 3.99
CA LEU A 26 2.01 9.62 3.32
C LEU A 26 2.01 8.12 3.01
N ALA A 27 2.00 7.77 1.72
CA ALA A 27 2.21 6.39 1.32
C ALA A 27 3.71 6.08 1.42
N LEU A 28 4.05 5.02 2.14
CA LEU A 28 5.42 4.54 2.24
C LEU A 28 5.71 3.53 1.12
N TRP A 29 6.90 3.60 0.55
CA TRP A 29 7.26 2.77 -0.60
C TRP A 29 8.76 2.48 -0.66
N THR A 30 9.09 1.35 -1.29
CA THR A 30 10.43 1.04 -1.82
C THR A 30 10.41 1.10 -3.34
N ASP A 31 11.58 1.15 -3.98
CA ASP A 31 11.65 1.10 -5.45
C ASP A 31 10.92 -0.11 -6.03
N ALA A 32 11.02 -1.27 -5.36
CA ALA A 32 10.33 -2.49 -5.76
C ALA A 32 8.81 -2.34 -5.69
N THR A 33 8.25 -1.84 -4.58
CA THR A 33 6.79 -1.68 -4.43
C THR A 33 6.23 -0.60 -5.36
N ARG A 34 6.99 0.48 -5.59
CA ARG A 34 6.60 1.54 -6.53
C ARG A 34 6.65 1.05 -7.98
N ALA A 35 7.68 0.29 -8.37
CA ALA A 35 7.79 -0.29 -9.70
C ALA A 35 6.64 -1.28 -9.97
N GLU A 36 6.29 -2.11 -8.99
CA GLU A 36 5.19 -3.06 -9.14
C GLU A 36 3.82 -2.35 -9.24
N ALA A 37 3.59 -1.33 -8.42
CA ALA A 37 2.38 -0.52 -8.53
C ALA A 37 2.25 0.16 -9.91
N LYS A 38 3.35 0.72 -10.44
CA LYS A 38 3.41 1.29 -11.79
C LYS A 38 3.08 0.24 -12.85
N ARG A 39 3.69 -0.95 -12.75
CA ARG A 39 3.49 -2.06 -13.68
C ARG A 39 2.03 -2.51 -13.72
N ILE A 40 1.39 -2.68 -12.56
CA ILE A 40 -0.01 -3.12 -12.47
C ILE A 40 -0.96 -2.05 -13.02
N LEU A 41 -0.79 -0.80 -12.60
CA LEU A 41 -1.70 0.28 -13.01
C LEU A 41 -1.56 0.62 -14.50
N GLY A 42 -0.33 0.58 -15.03
CA GLY A 42 -0.06 0.76 -16.46
C GLY A 42 -0.55 -0.38 -17.36
N GLN A 43 -1.08 -1.46 -16.79
CA GLN A 43 -1.73 -2.55 -17.55
C GLN A 43 -3.26 -2.43 -17.57
N ILE A 44 -3.82 -1.42 -16.91
CA ILE A 44 -5.26 -1.23 -16.75
C ILE A 44 -5.64 0.07 -17.46
N PRO A 45 -6.22 0.03 -18.68
CA PRO A 45 -6.48 1.21 -19.51
C PRO A 45 -7.05 2.46 -18.80
N PRO A 46 -8.09 2.36 -17.95
CA PRO A 46 -8.62 3.53 -17.25
C PRO A 46 -7.67 4.11 -16.18
N LEU A 47 -6.57 3.43 -15.86
CA LEU A 47 -5.61 3.76 -14.80
C LEU A 47 -4.19 4.00 -15.32
N GLU A 48 -3.96 3.94 -16.64
CA GLU A 48 -2.62 4.12 -17.22
C GLU A 48 -2.07 5.53 -16.96
N ASP A 49 -2.96 6.54 -16.98
CA ASP A 49 -2.64 7.95 -16.75
C ASP A 49 -2.70 8.38 -15.27
N TYR A 50 -2.77 7.43 -14.32
CA TYR A 50 -2.80 7.78 -12.91
C TYR A 50 -1.51 8.51 -12.51
N ASP A 51 -1.63 9.72 -11.94
CA ASP A 51 -0.46 10.45 -11.44
C ASP A 51 0.08 9.79 -10.17
N LEU A 52 1.06 8.92 -10.39
CA LEU A 52 1.73 8.16 -9.34
C LEU A 52 2.77 8.98 -8.58
N ALA A 53 3.17 10.16 -9.07
CA ALA A 53 4.10 11.02 -8.33
C ALA A 53 3.44 11.56 -7.05
N LEU A 54 2.16 11.92 -7.13
CA LEU A 54 1.38 12.35 -5.97
C LEU A 54 1.07 11.21 -4.98
N LEU A 55 1.04 9.97 -5.47
CA LEU A 55 0.85 8.79 -4.62
C LEU A 55 2.15 8.33 -3.96
N PHE A 56 3.30 8.54 -4.61
CA PHE A 56 4.60 8.09 -4.13
C PHE A 56 5.59 9.26 -4.10
N PRO A 57 5.37 10.27 -3.24
CA PRO A 57 6.32 11.36 -3.07
C PRO A 57 7.63 10.84 -2.47
N GLU A 58 8.75 11.52 -2.76
CA GLU A 58 10.09 11.16 -2.24
C GLU A 58 10.12 11.06 -0.71
N ALA A 59 9.35 11.90 -0.01
CA ALA A 59 9.21 11.84 1.44
C ALA A 59 8.73 10.47 1.97
N GLY A 60 8.05 9.67 1.14
CA GLY A 60 7.59 8.33 1.49
C GLY A 60 8.57 7.21 1.15
N GLN A 61 9.72 7.53 0.54
CA GLN A 61 10.69 6.51 0.16
C GLN A 61 11.39 5.95 1.39
N VAL A 62 11.39 4.63 1.51
CA VAL A 62 12.13 3.89 2.54
C VAL A 62 13.32 3.21 1.87
N ALA A 63 14.51 3.73 2.12
CA ALA A 63 15.77 3.22 1.58
C ALA A 63 16.42 2.12 2.44
N ALA A 64 15.91 1.89 3.65
CA ALA A 64 16.47 0.92 4.58
C ALA A 64 16.38 -0.51 4.00
N PRO A 65 17.41 -1.36 4.22
CA PRO A 65 17.28 -2.77 3.92
C PRO A 65 16.12 -3.32 4.72
N LEU A 66 15.06 -3.71 4.02
CA LEU A 66 13.98 -4.45 4.65
C LEU A 66 14.57 -5.77 5.12
N ALA A 67 14.39 -6.12 6.39
CA ALA A 67 14.74 -7.43 6.90
C ALA A 67 13.79 -8.46 6.26
N LEU A 68 14.08 -8.83 5.01
CA LEU A 68 13.35 -9.83 4.24
C LEU A 68 13.77 -11.21 4.75
N GLY A 69 13.33 -11.56 5.95
CA GLY A 69 13.15 -12.98 6.28
C GLY A 69 12.02 -13.53 5.39
N PRO A 70 12.00 -14.82 5.05
CA PRO A 70 10.85 -15.42 4.38
C PRO A 70 9.61 -15.18 5.26
N VAL A 71 8.67 -14.38 4.76
CA VAL A 71 7.37 -14.19 5.40
C VAL A 71 6.52 -15.40 5.00
N SER A 72 6.36 -16.37 5.89
CA SER A 72 5.49 -17.53 5.67
C SER A 72 4.04 -17.07 5.45
N GLY A 73 3.43 -17.50 4.34
CA GLY A 73 2.01 -17.23 4.02
C GLY A 73 1.75 -16.07 3.05
N ALA A 74 2.79 -15.38 2.57
CA ALA A 74 2.70 -14.44 1.46
C ALA A 74 2.89 -15.19 0.13
N ASP A 75 2.00 -14.95 -0.85
CA ASP A 75 1.96 -15.71 -2.11
C ASP A 75 3.09 -15.35 -3.09
N GLY A 76 3.83 -14.25 -2.83
CA GLY A 76 4.95 -13.83 -3.66
C GLY A 76 5.89 -12.82 -2.99
N VAL A 77 7.05 -12.60 -3.62
CA VAL A 77 8.12 -11.69 -3.14
C VAL A 77 7.59 -10.29 -2.84
N ILE A 78 6.60 -9.80 -3.60
CA ILE A 78 6.00 -8.48 -3.37
C ILE A 78 5.23 -8.39 -2.05
N ASP A 79 4.47 -9.43 -1.70
CA ASP A 79 3.68 -9.45 -0.47
C ASP A 79 4.59 -9.48 0.76
N GLN A 80 5.70 -10.24 0.67
CA GLN A 80 6.75 -10.23 1.68
C GLN A 80 7.38 -8.85 1.83
N THR A 81 7.62 -8.17 0.70
CA THR A 81 8.19 -6.82 0.68
C THR A 81 7.23 -5.80 1.31
N LEU A 82 5.93 -5.88 1.02
CA LEU A 82 4.91 -5.00 1.61
C LEU A 82 4.77 -5.22 3.12
N ALA A 83 4.75 -6.47 3.57
CA ALA A 83 4.72 -6.81 4.99
C ALA A 83 5.96 -6.32 5.73
N ALA A 84 7.16 -6.56 5.18
CA ALA A 84 8.42 -6.13 5.76
C ALA A 84 8.55 -4.60 5.78
N LEU A 85 8.05 -3.91 4.75
CA LEU A 85 8.00 -2.45 4.69
C LEU A 85 7.14 -1.88 5.82
N ALA A 86 5.92 -2.40 5.98
CA ALA A 86 5.00 -1.95 7.04
C ALA A 86 5.61 -2.17 8.43
N LEU A 87 6.18 -3.35 8.67
CA LEU A 87 6.86 -3.68 9.93
C LEU A 87 8.03 -2.73 10.21
N SER A 88 8.94 -2.58 9.24
CA SER A 88 10.15 -1.78 9.40
C SER A 88 9.87 -0.29 9.59
N ALA A 89 8.83 0.22 8.93
CA ALA A 89 8.41 1.60 9.06
C ALA A 89 7.56 1.88 10.31
N GLY A 90 7.13 0.86 11.04
CA GLY A 90 6.18 1.01 12.15
C GLY A 90 4.83 1.59 11.71
N ALA A 91 4.46 1.39 10.43
CA ALA A 91 3.28 1.97 9.82
C ALA A 91 2.24 0.88 9.48
N PRO A 92 0.93 1.18 9.53
CA PRO A 92 -0.08 0.18 9.19
C PRO A 92 -0.05 -0.16 7.71
N LEU A 93 -0.09 -1.46 7.39
CA LEU A 93 -0.41 -1.95 6.05
C LEU A 93 -1.91 -1.84 5.82
N VAL A 94 -2.33 -1.03 4.86
CA VAL A 94 -3.74 -0.93 4.48
C VAL A 94 -4.03 -1.83 3.29
N THR A 95 -4.79 -2.90 3.49
CA THR A 95 -5.12 -3.86 2.42
C THR A 95 -6.51 -4.47 2.58
N ALA A 96 -7.15 -4.79 1.45
CA ALA A 96 -8.37 -5.60 1.41
C ALA A 96 -8.07 -7.07 1.04
N ASP A 97 -6.82 -7.37 0.71
CA ASP A 97 -6.36 -8.72 0.40
C ASP A 97 -6.16 -9.49 1.71
N ARG A 98 -6.87 -10.61 1.85
CA ARG A 98 -6.86 -11.42 3.08
C ARG A 98 -5.57 -12.21 3.26
N LEU A 99 -4.93 -12.64 2.18
CA LEU A 99 -3.70 -13.42 2.25
C LEU A 99 -2.54 -12.52 2.64
N LEU A 100 -2.42 -11.36 1.99
CA LEU A 100 -1.45 -10.35 2.39
C LEU A 100 -1.70 -9.85 3.82
N ALA A 101 -2.96 -9.64 4.21
CA ALA A 101 -3.30 -9.25 5.58
C ALA A 101 -2.84 -10.31 6.61
N ALA A 102 -3.08 -11.59 6.33
CA ALA A 102 -2.66 -12.68 7.19
C ALA A 102 -1.13 -12.78 7.29
N ALA A 103 -0.43 -12.69 6.15
CA ALA A 103 1.03 -12.73 6.08
C ALA A 103 1.67 -11.57 6.86
N ALA A 104 1.17 -10.34 6.69
CA ALA A 104 1.66 -9.17 7.40
C ALA A 104 1.39 -9.25 8.91
N THR A 105 0.22 -9.75 9.30
CA THR A 105 -0.11 -9.99 10.72
C THR A 105 0.82 -11.05 11.33
N ALA A 106 1.14 -12.11 10.59
CA ALA A 106 2.01 -13.19 11.07
C ALA A 106 3.44 -12.73 11.41
N VAL A 107 3.91 -11.65 10.79
CA VAL A 107 5.22 -11.03 11.08
C VAL A 107 5.13 -9.81 12.00
N GLY A 108 3.96 -9.56 12.59
CA GLY A 108 3.76 -8.53 13.60
C GLY A 108 3.51 -7.12 13.05
N ALA A 109 3.28 -6.97 11.75
CA ALA A 109 2.87 -5.68 11.20
C ALA A 109 1.42 -5.36 11.61
N THR A 110 1.13 -4.08 11.84
CA THR A 110 -0.26 -3.62 12.01
C THR A 110 -0.95 -3.65 10.65
N VAL A 111 -2.12 -4.28 10.57
CA VAL A 111 -2.93 -4.32 9.34
C VAL A 111 -4.27 -3.63 9.56
N LEU A 112 -4.71 -2.86 8.57
CA LEU A 112 -6.03 -2.24 8.54
C LEU A 112 -6.72 -2.58 7.22
N SER A 113 -8.02 -2.85 7.29
CA SER A 113 -8.87 -2.76 6.10
C SER A 113 -8.99 -1.30 5.65
N PRO A 114 -9.31 -1.04 4.37
CA PRO A 114 -9.54 0.31 3.89
C PRO A 114 -10.60 1.07 4.71
N THR A 115 -11.67 0.40 5.12
CA THR A 115 -12.74 1.02 5.92
C THR A 115 -12.25 1.39 7.32
N GLU A 116 -11.41 0.58 7.95
CA GLU A 116 -10.82 0.91 9.25
C GLU A 116 -9.85 2.09 9.16
N ALA A 117 -8.97 2.09 8.15
CA ALA A 117 -8.04 3.19 7.92
C ALA A 117 -8.79 4.50 7.61
N GLU A 118 -9.86 4.44 6.83
CA GLU A 118 -10.70 5.60 6.54
C GLU A 118 -11.35 6.16 7.82
N ARG A 119 -11.93 5.31 8.67
CA ARG A 119 -12.53 5.77 9.93
C ARG A 119 -11.51 6.47 10.84
N ARG A 120 -10.28 5.96 10.90
CA ARG A 120 -9.19 6.58 11.67
C ARG A 120 -8.73 7.92 11.11
N LEU A 121 -8.87 8.14 9.80
CA LEU A 121 -8.55 9.42 9.18
C LEU A 121 -9.63 10.49 9.46
N ALA A 122 -10.86 10.06 9.73
CA ALA A 122 -12.00 10.93 9.99
C ALA A 122 -12.17 11.33 11.47
N SER A 123 -11.45 10.66 12.38
CA SER A 123 -11.40 10.93 13.82
C SER A 123 -10.28 11.89 14.18
#